data_AF-A0AA89C8C8-F1
#
_entry.id   AF-A0AA89C8C8-F1
#
_cell.length_a   1.000
_cell.length_b   1.000
_cell.length_c   1.000
_cell.angle_alpha   90.00
_cell.angle_beta   90.00
_cell.angle_gamma   90.00
#
_symmetry.space_group_name_H-M   'P 1'
#
loop_
_entity.id
_entity.type
_entity.pdbx_description
1 polymer ?
#
loop_
_entity_poly.entity_id
_entity_poly.type
_entity_poly.pdbx_seq_one_letter_code
_entity_poly.pdbx_strand_id
1 'polypeptide(L)'
;MSATGVSVNLQNNRFIKVVEWKGEQRIDFREWDTSDKKAKATKKGVSLSLTQFKELTDILEEDIDQSLQKNEASTWHLGANVYVTVRKDNPCVDIR
;
A
#
# COMPACT_ATOMS: atom_id res chain seq x y z
N MET A 1 7.02 -1.67 -27.32
CA MET A 1 6.68 -2.83 -26.48
C MET A 1 5.97 -2.30 -25.26
N SER A 2 4.64 -2.45 -25.18
CA SER A 2 3.85 -2.01 -24.03
C SER A 2 4.09 -3.01 -22.89
N ALA A 3 4.92 -2.65 -21.92
CA ALA A 3 5.12 -3.44 -20.72
C ALA A 3 3.76 -3.65 -20.04
N THR A 4 3.30 -4.90 -20.01
CA THR A 4 2.09 -5.31 -19.29
C THR A 4 2.39 -5.14 -17.80
N GLY A 5 2.12 -3.95 -17.26
CA GLY A 5 2.34 -3.65 -15.85
C GLY A 5 1.51 -4.59 -14.99
N VAL A 6 2.14 -5.19 -13.97
CA VAL A 6 1.42 -5.97 -12.96
C VAL A 6 0.43 -5.04 -12.26
N SER A 7 -0.85 -5.40 -12.30
CA SER A 7 -1.93 -4.65 -11.68
C SER A 7 -2.87 -5.61 -10.97
N VAL A 8 -3.00 -5.47 -9.65
CA VAL A 8 -3.93 -6.23 -8.81
C VAL A 8 -5.12 -5.32 -8.47
N ASN A 9 -6.34 -5.78 -8.73
CA ASN A 9 -7.55 -5.04 -8.44
C ASN A 9 -8.01 -5.31 -6.99
N LEU A 10 -8.13 -4.27 -6.18
CA LEU A 10 -8.60 -4.32 -4.79
C LEU A 10 -10.08 -3.91 -4.65
N GLN A 11 -10.81 -3.80 -5.77
CA GLN A 11 -12.18 -3.29 -5.88
C GLN A 11 -12.29 -1.79 -5.55
N ASN A 12 -13.49 -1.21 -5.73
CA ASN A 12 -13.76 0.22 -5.45
C ASN A 12 -12.76 1.18 -6.12
N ASN A 13 -12.39 0.87 -7.37
CA ASN A 13 -11.37 1.58 -8.15
C ASN A 13 -9.98 1.67 -7.48
N ARG A 14 -9.66 0.78 -6.53
CA ARG A 14 -8.33 0.67 -5.93
C ARG A 14 -7.52 -0.42 -6.59
N PHE A 15 -6.25 -0.13 -6.82
CA PHE A 15 -5.33 -1.05 -7.47
C PHE A 15 -3.97 -1.01 -6.79
N ILE A 16 -3.30 -2.16 -6.78
CA ILE A 16 -1.86 -2.25 -6.55
C ILE A 16 -1.20 -2.34 -7.92
N LYS A 17 -0.30 -1.41 -8.23
CA LYS A 17 0.42 -1.39 -9.50
C LYS A 17 1.91 -1.23 -9.27
N VAL A 18 2.71 -1.87 -10.12
CA VAL A 18 4.13 -1.51 -10.26
C VAL A 18 4.22 -0.34 -11.22
N VAL A 19 4.77 0.78 -10.76
CA VAL A 19 4.91 2.02 -11.53
C VAL A 19 6.36 2.51 -11.48
N GLU A 20 6.81 3.19 -12.53
CA GLU A 20 8.10 3.87 -12.52
C GLU A 20 7.91 5.35 -12.15
N TRP A 21 8.73 5.83 -11.20
CA TRP A 21 8.77 7.23 -10.81
C TRP A 21 10.22 7.69 -10.71
N LYS A 22 10.60 8.68 -11.53
CA LYS A 22 11.97 9.22 -11.60
C LYS A 22 13.05 8.12 -11.78
N GLY A 23 12.76 7.09 -12.58
CA GLY A 23 13.66 5.98 -12.84
C GLY A 23 13.68 4.89 -11.76
N GLU A 24 12.87 5.01 -10.70
CA GLU A 24 12.74 4.00 -9.65
C GLU A 24 11.40 3.25 -9.79
N GLN A 25 11.44 1.92 -9.70
CA GLN A 25 10.22 1.11 -9.61
C GLN A 25 9.62 1.18 -8.21
N ARG A 26 8.31 1.41 -8.13
CA ARG A 26 7.54 1.55 -6.90
C ARG A 26 6.27 0.72 -6.95
N ILE A 27 5.81 0.29 -5.78
CA ILE A 27 4.53 -0.41 -5.61
C ILE A 27 3.52 0.65 -5.15
N ASP A 28 2.57 1.00 -6.01
CA ASP A 28 1.57 2.02 -5.73
C ASP A 28 0.24 1.37 -5.34
N PHE A 29 -0.20 1.63 -4.11
CA PHE A 29 -1.50 1.26 -3.56
C PHE A 29 -2.40 2.48 -3.64
N ARG A 30 -3.29 2.56 -4.63
CA ARG A 30 -3.98 3.81 -4.93
C ARG A 30 -5.39 3.64 -5.46
N GLU A 31 -6.27 4.58 -5.08
CA GLU A 31 -7.56 4.78 -5.71
C GLU A 31 -7.39 5.55 -7.02
N TRP A 32 -7.97 5.04 -8.11
CA TRP A 32 -7.93 5.63 -9.43
C TRP A 32 -9.30 6.19 -9.77
N ASP A 33 -9.35 7.43 -10.25
CA ASP A 33 -10.56 8.01 -10.79
C ASP A 33 -10.79 7.47 -12.21
N THR A 34 -11.91 6.77 -12.38
CA THR A 34 -12.33 6.14 -13.64
C THR A 34 -13.47 6.90 -14.33
N SER A 35 -13.88 8.07 -13.84
CA SER A 35 -14.97 8.84 -14.44
C SER A 35 -14.61 9.45 -15.80
N ASP A 36 -13.31 9.66 -16.06
CA ASP A 36 -12.78 10.18 -17.31
C ASP A 36 -12.39 9.07 -18.29
N LYS A 37 -12.29 9.40 -19.59
CA LYS A 37 -11.80 8.48 -20.65
C LYS A 37 -10.40 7.89 -20.38
N LYS A 38 -9.64 8.47 -19.45
CA LYS A 38 -8.34 7.97 -18.98
C LYS A 38 -8.37 7.91 -17.45
N ALA A 39 -8.13 6.73 -16.89
CA ALA A 39 -8.03 6.56 -15.46
C ALA A 39 -6.89 7.42 -14.89
N LYS A 40 -7.17 8.21 -13.84
CA LYS A 40 -6.19 9.10 -13.20
C LYS A 40 -5.92 8.64 -11.77
N ALA A 41 -4.66 8.65 -11.38
CA ALA A 41 -4.26 8.43 -9.99
C ALA A 41 -4.82 9.56 -9.09
N THR A 42 -5.50 9.20 -8.01
CA THR A 42 -5.98 10.19 -7.02
C THR A 42 -4.93 10.44 -5.93
N LYS A 43 -5.17 11.41 -5.06
CA LYS A 43 -4.33 11.63 -3.86
C LYS A 43 -4.48 10.52 -2.81
N LYS A 44 -5.54 9.72 -2.86
CA LYS A 44 -5.79 8.63 -1.89
C LYS A 44 -4.96 7.41 -2.26
N GLY A 45 -3.88 7.20 -1.53
CA GLY A 45 -3.00 6.05 -1.73
C GLY A 45 -1.56 6.36 -1.39
N VAL A 46 -0.76 5.32 -1.28
CA VAL A 46 0.65 5.37 -0.90
C VAL A 46 1.49 4.67 -1.97
N SER A 47 2.68 5.21 -2.25
CA SER A 47 3.63 4.64 -3.18
C SER A 47 4.88 4.21 -2.42
N LEU A 48 5.10 2.91 -2.31
CA LEU A 48 6.22 2.33 -1.58
C LEU A 48 7.39 2.08 -2.52
N SER A 49 8.61 2.41 -2.08
CA SER A 49 9.80 1.86 -2.73
C SER A 49 9.86 0.34 -2.49
N LEU A 50 10.71 -0.36 -3.25
CA LEU A 50 10.91 -1.79 -3.05
C LEU A 50 11.39 -2.13 -1.63
N THR A 51 12.25 -1.29 -1.03
CA THR A 51 12.70 -1.46 0.35
C THR A 51 11.55 -1.32 1.35
N GLN A 52 10.70 -0.30 1.18
CA GLN A 52 9.54 -0.10 2.06
C GLN A 52 8.51 -1.23 1.92
N PHE A 53 8.34 -1.76 0.71
CA PHE A 53 7.44 -2.89 0.48
C PHE A 53 7.96 -4.18 1.12
N LYS A 54 9.28 -4.42 1.11
CA LYS A 54 9.89 -5.55 1.83
C LYS A 54 9.73 -5.41 3.33
N GLU A 55 10.02 -4.23 3.89
CA GLU A 55 9.80 -3.98 5.31
C GLU A 55 8.34 -4.24 5.71
N LEU A 56 7.38 -3.80 4.88
CA LEU A 56 5.96 -4.09 5.09
C LEU A 56 5.67 -5.59 5.13
N THR A 57 6.26 -6.39 4.24
CA THR A 57 6.03 -7.84 4.22
C THR A 57 6.66 -8.53 5.42
N ASP A 58 7.83 -8.07 5.85
CA ASP A 58 8.55 -8.65 6.99
C ASP A 58 7.76 -8.40 8.30
N ILE A 59 7.32 -7.15 8.55
CA ILE A 59 6.48 -6.86 9.73
C ILE A 59 5.09 -7.49 9.65
N LEU A 60 4.58 -7.79 8.45
CA LEU A 60 3.30 -8.46 8.29
C LEU A 60 3.37 -9.87 8.87
N GLU A 61 4.44 -10.61 8.54
CA GLU A 61 4.68 -11.97 9.03
C GLU A 61 5.01 -12.02 10.52
N GLU A 62 5.78 -11.04 11.03
CA GLU A 62 6.27 -11.07 12.41
C GLU A 62 5.25 -10.50 13.42
N ASP A 63 4.64 -9.37 13.11
CA ASP A 63 4.08 -8.45 14.13
C ASP A 63 2.61 -8.05 13.91
N ILE A 64 2.22 -7.74 12.67
CA ILE A 64 0.88 -7.22 12.36
C ILE A 64 -0.19 -8.27 12.67
N ASP A 65 0.01 -9.51 12.23
CA ASP A 65 -0.93 -10.60 12.46
C ASP A 65 -1.13 -10.86 13.96
N GLN A 66 -0.04 -10.79 14.75
CA GLN A 66 -0.13 -10.92 16.20
C GLN A 66 -0.89 -9.76 16.84
N SER A 67 -0.64 -8.52 16.40
CA SER A 67 -1.30 -7.33 16.93
C SER A 67 -2.81 -7.36 16.65
N LEU A 68 -3.20 -7.80 15.45
CA LEU A 68 -4.61 -8.00 15.09
C LEU A 68 -5.26 -9.09 15.95
N GLN A 69 -4.59 -10.23 16.16
CA GLN A 69 -5.10 -11.34 17.00
C GLN A 69 -5.27 -10.93 18.46
N LYS A 70 -4.31 -10.18 19.02
CA LYS A 70 -4.34 -9.69 20.41
C LYS A 70 -5.28 -8.49 20.58
N ASN A 71 -5.75 -7.89 19.48
CA ASN A 71 -6.51 -6.65 19.48
C ASN A 71 -5.75 -5.50 20.18
N GLU A 72 -4.46 -5.40 19.90
CA GLU A 72 -3.54 -4.42 20.47
C GLU A 72 -3.16 -3.37 19.42
N ALA A 73 -3.13 -2.11 19.83
CA ALA A 73 -2.76 -1.01 18.94
C ALA A 73 -1.23 -0.92 18.81
N SER A 74 -0.75 -0.90 17.57
CA SER A 74 0.67 -0.89 17.24
C SER A 74 0.92 0.00 16.03
N THR A 75 2.13 0.57 15.92
CA THR A 75 2.52 1.42 14.79
C THR A 75 3.97 1.17 14.43
N TRP A 76 4.22 0.93 13.14
CA TRP A 76 5.55 0.73 12.57
C TRP A 76 5.85 1.85 11.57
N HIS A 77 7.11 2.29 11.52
CA HIS A 77 7.59 3.30 10.59
C HIS A 77 8.42 2.63 9.50
N LEU A 78 7.96 2.69 8.24
CA LEU A 78 8.64 2.07 7.11
C LEU A 78 9.69 3.01 6.47
N GLY A 79 10.03 4.11 7.14
CA GLY A 79 10.88 5.17 6.59
C GLY A 79 10.13 6.22 5.78
N ALA A 80 10.84 7.32 5.49
CA ALA A 80 10.25 8.57 4.99
C ALA A 80 9.05 8.99 5.87
N ASN A 81 7.89 9.25 5.28
CA ASN A 81 6.66 9.57 6.00
C ASN A 81 5.62 8.45 5.87
N VAL A 82 6.05 7.19 5.78
CA VAL A 82 5.15 6.04 5.64
C VAL A 82 5.05 5.28 6.96
N TYR A 83 3.83 5.10 7.44
CA TYR A 83 3.50 4.41 8.68
C TYR A 83 2.46 3.31 8.43
N VAL A 84 2.62 2.21 9.16
CA VAL A 84 1.65 1.12 9.23
C VAL A 84 1.07 1.11 10.62
N THR A 85 -0.25 1.11 10.76
CA THR A 85 -0.93 1.21 12.05
C THR A 85 -2.02 0.16 12.18
N VAL A 86 -1.94 -0.63 13.25
CA VAL A 86 -3.06 -1.44 13.74
C VAL A 86 -3.73 -0.66 14.86
N ARG A 87 -5.07 -0.56 14.83
CA ARG A 87 -5.85 0.10 15.88
C ARG A 87 -6.69 -0.93 16.61
N LYS A 88 -6.87 -0.72 17.91
CA LYS A 88 -7.78 -1.54 18.71
C LYS A 88 -9.20 -1.47 18.12
N ASP A 89 -9.88 -2.60 18.11
CA ASP A 89 -11.23 -2.84 17.60
C ASP A 89 -11.40 -2.52 16.10
N ASN A 90 -10.30 -2.49 15.33
CA ASN A 90 -10.32 -2.29 13.88
C ASN A 90 -9.67 -3.49 13.18
N PRO A 91 -10.41 -4.25 12.35
CA PRO A 91 -9.87 -5.41 11.64
C PRO A 91 -8.97 -5.03 10.45
N CYS A 92 -8.80 -3.74 10.16
CA CYS A 92 -7.99 -3.25 9.05
C CYS A 92 -6.69 -2.61 9.52
N VAL A 93 -5.67 -2.75 8.67
CA VAL A 93 -4.38 -2.08 8.80
C VAL A 93 -4.42 -0.77 8.01
N ASP A 94 -3.99 0.32 8.64
CA ASP A 94 -3.87 1.64 8.02
C ASP A 94 -2.44 1.84 7.52
N ILE A 95 -2.27 2.18 6.24
CA ILE A 95 -0.97 2.50 5.64
C ILE A 95 -1.05 3.93 5.10
N ARG A 96 -0.24 4.84 5.65
CA ARG A 96 -0.29 6.28 5.34
C ARG A 96 1.09 6.90 5.21
#